data_AF-S9V952-F1
#
_entry.id   AF-S9V952-F1
#
_cell.length_a   1.000
_cell.length_b   1.000
_cell.length_c   1.000
_cell.angle_alpha   90.00
_cell.angle_beta   90.00
_cell.angle_gamma   90.00
#
_symmetry.space_group_name_H-M   'P 1'
#
loop_
_entity.id
_entity.type
_entity.pdbx_description
1 polymer ?
#
loop_
_entity_poly.entity_id
_entity_poly.type
_entity_poly.pdbx_seq_one_letter_code
_entity_poly.pdbx_strand_id
1 'polypeptide(L)'
;MDHLSPEEMDKKLIERTVFGQDESFQDDQFQGLSGDANLYPSEDYLSDYAQKKKAELVTEEELLGKAHEYFTDLNKREKELKKAAVKYIQRLTEINRRGGDKDGFKYVIPRSTKSVVRRMLASQGGDYVDPDSLVSTFGGEEVTQEETEDKSDYPTRKRKRNPDRYKDFYQFQVTKRWTENAEKFLKRGRAHKALFEAKKHQRSIRKL
;
A
#
# COMPACT_ATOMS: atom_id res chain seq x y z
N MET A 1 16.14 50.27 -10.42
CA MET A 1 15.62 49.40 -9.34
C MET A 1 14.32 48.86 -9.88
N ASP A 2 14.43 47.72 -10.57
CA ASP A 2 13.34 47.22 -11.41
C ASP A 2 12.29 46.57 -10.51
N HIS A 3 11.09 47.14 -10.51
CA HIS A 3 9.95 46.61 -9.75
C HIS A 3 9.44 45.35 -10.46
N LEU A 4 9.65 44.19 -9.84
CA LEU A 4 9.14 42.91 -10.32
C LEU A 4 7.60 42.91 -10.27
N SER A 5 6.97 42.34 -11.28
CA SER A 5 5.52 42.16 -11.31
C SER A 5 5.08 41.24 -10.15
N PRO A 6 3.88 41.43 -9.56
CA PRO A 6 3.38 40.58 -8.48
C PRO A 6 3.43 39.08 -8.79
N GLU A 7 3.18 38.72 -10.05
CA GLU A 7 3.22 37.32 -10.51
C GLU A 7 4.64 36.73 -10.53
N GLU A 8 5.66 37.57 -10.73
CA GLU A 8 7.07 37.14 -10.74
C GLU A 8 7.61 37.00 -9.31
N MET A 9 7.07 37.79 -8.38
CA MET A 9 7.33 37.65 -6.95
C MET A 9 6.74 36.35 -6.40
N ASP A 10 5.49 36.04 -6.77
CA ASP A 10 4.83 34.80 -6.36
C ASP A 10 5.55 33.56 -6.88
N LYS A 11 5.98 33.56 -8.15
CA LYS A 11 6.77 32.45 -8.70
C LYS A 11 8.07 32.23 -7.94
N LYS A 12 8.78 33.30 -7.58
CA LYS A 12 10.01 33.20 -6.79
C LYS A 12 9.74 32.74 -5.36
N LEU A 13 8.62 33.12 -4.76
CA LEU A 13 8.23 32.68 -3.42
C LEU A 13 7.89 31.19 -3.40
N ILE A 14 7.16 30.71 -4.41
CA ILE A 14 6.83 29.29 -4.58
C ILE A 14 8.10 28.48 -4.83
N GLU A 15 9.00 28.94 -5.71
CA GLU A 15 10.28 28.27 -5.93
C GLU A 15 11.13 28.22 -4.64
N ARG A 16 11.18 29.31 -3.87
CA ARG A 16 11.98 29.36 -2.63
C ARG A 16 11.43 28.46 -1.52
N THR A 17 10.12 28.35 -1.41
CA THR A 17 9.45 27.50 -0.40
C THR A 17 9.47 26.02 -0.77
N VAL A 18 9.38 25.68 -2.05
CA VAL A 18 9.41 24.29 -2.52
C VAL A 18 10.82 23.72 -2.57
N PHE A 19 11.83 24.53 -2.92
CA PHE A 19 13.21 24.05 -3.11
C PHE A 19 14.17 24.28 -1.94
N GLY A 20 13.72 24.91 -0.84
CA GLY A 20 14.49 24.99 0.40
C GLY A 20 15.88 25.61 0.23
N GLN A 21 15.97 26.79 -0.37
CA GLN A 21 17.23 27.54 -0.41
C GLN A 21 17.47 28.24 0.94
N ASP A 22 18.23 27.56 1.80
CA ASP A 22 18.77 28.07 3.05
C ASP A 22 19.92 29.06 2.77
N GLU A 23 19.58 30.33 2.59
CA GLU A 23 20.55 31.40 2.86
C GLU A 23 20.36 31.90 4.30
N SER A 24 21.47 31.84 5.03
CA SER A 24 21.67 32.23 6.43
C SER A 24 20.80 33.40 6.89
N PHE A 25 19.92 33.08 7.85
CA PHE A 25 19.03 33.97 8.55
C PHE A 25 19.77 35.13 9.25
N GLN A 26 19.47 36.35 8.83
CA GLN A 26 19.63 37.54 9.67
C GLN A 26 18.29 37.78 10.38
N ASP A 27 18.33 37.81 11.71
CA ASP A 27 17.18 37.86 12.63
C ASP A 27 16.26 39.11 12.50
N ASP A 28 16.56 40.04 11.60
CA ASP A 28 15.81 41.30 11.46
C ASP A 28 14.59 41.24 10.51
N GLN A 29 14.34 40.13 9.80
CA GLN A 29 13.20 40.02 8.86
C GLN A 29 11.95 39.31 9.40
N PHE A 30 11.98 38.77 10.64
CA PHE A 30 10.82 38.09 11.21
C PHE A 30 9.74 39.02 11.79
N GLN A 31 9.92 40.35 11.71
CA GLN A 31 8.86 41.31 11.99
C GLN A 31 7.94 41.58 10.77
N GLY A 32 8.31 41.15 9.57
CA GLY A 32 7.55 41.42 8.34
C GLY A 32 6.58 40.33 7.91
N LEU A 33 6.77 39.09 8.35
CA LEU A 33 5.91 37.95 7.99
C LEU A 33 4.73 37.74 8.94
N SER A 34 4.62 38.54 10.01
CA SER A 34 3.43 38.59 10.86
C SER A 34 2.32 39.50 10.27
N GLY A 35 2.49 39.98 9.02
CA GLY A 35 1.69 41.06 8.43
C GLY A 35 0.48 40.63 7.62
N ASP A 36 0.37 39.38 7.16
CA ASP A 36 -0.83 38.92 6.45
C ASP A 36 -1.89 38.45 7.45
N ALA A 37 -2.44 39.43 8.19
CA ALA A 37 -3.55 39.27 9.13
C ALA A 37 -4.86 38.75 8.48
N ASN A 38 -4.87 38.55 7.15
CA ASN A 38 -5.99 37.96 6.40
C ASN A 38 -5.82 36.45 6.15
N LEU A 39 -4.62 35.89 6.33
CA LEU A 39 -4.36 34.45 6.16
C LEU A 39 -4.67 33.64 7.42
N TYR A 40 -4.63 34.28 8.60
CA TYR A 40 -4.99 33.67 9.87
C TYR A 40 -6.24 34.34 10.44
N PRO A 41 -7.20 33.56 10.97
CA PRO A 41 -8.37 34.14 11.65
C PRO A 41 -7.94 35.07 12.80
N SER A 42 -8.67 36.17 13.01
CA SER A 42 -8.34 37.13 14.07
C SER A 42 -8.30 36.48 15.44
N GLU A 43 -7.44 36.98 16.34
CA GLU A 43 -7.34 36.44 17.70
C GLU A 43 -8.68 36.54 18.45
N ASP A 44 -9.45 37.60 18.21
CA ASP A 44 -10.81 37.75 18.75
C ASP A 44 -11.73 36.63 18.25
N TYR A 45 -11.69 36.30 16.96
CA TYR A 45 -12.44 35.17 16.40
C TYR A 45 -12.00 33.84 17.01
N LEU A 46 -10.70 33.63 17.20
CA LEU A 46 -10.19 32.41 17.84
C LEU A 46 -10.60 32.32 19.30
N SER A 47 -10.63 33.43 20.03
CA SER A 47 -11.09 33.48 21.41
C SER A 47 -12.59 33.24 21.55
N ASP A 48 -13.41 33.84 20.68
CA ASP A 48 -14.86 33.65 20.61
C ASP A 48 -15.18 32.22 20.19
N TYR A 49 -14.46 31.68 19.20
CA TYR A 49 -14.59 30.29 18.76
C TYR A 49 -14.20 29.32 19.88
N ALA A 50 -13.10 29.58 20.58
CA ALA A 50 -12.66 28.76 21.70
C ALA A 50 -13.63 28.85 22.89
N GLN A 51 -14.19 30.02 23.20
CA GLN A 51 -15.21 30.17 24.22
C GLN A 51 -16.51 29.47 23.83
N LYS A 52 -16.95 29.60 22.57
CA LYS A 52 -18.14 28.92 22.05
C LYS A 52 -17.97 27.40 22.06
N LYS A 53 -16.77 26.90 21.75
CA LYS A 53 -16.44 25.47 21.83
C LYS A 53 -16.25 24.96 23.25
N LYS A 54 -15.72 25.78 24.16
CA LYS A 54 -15.68 25.46 25.60
C LYS A 54 -17.06 25.51 26.25
N ALA A 55 -17.99 26.30 25.73
CA ALA A 55 -19.38 26.35 26.19
C ALA A 55 -20.19 25.12 25.73
N GLU A 56 -19.81 24.48 24.60
CA GLU A 56 -20.21 23.12 24.26
C GLU A 56 -19.43 22.11 25.12
N LEU A 57 -19.69 22.07 26.43
CA LEU A 57 -19.24 20.96 27.28
C LEU A 57 -20.03 19.70 26.90
N VAL A 58 -19.59 19.05 25.83
CA VAL A 58 -20.06 17.71 25.46
C VAL A 58 -19.53 16.77 26.54
N THR A 59 -20.43 16.17 27.31
CA THR A 59 -20.03 15.17 28.32
C THR A 59 -19.32 14.02 27.63
N GLU A 60 -18.38 13.36 28.32
CA GLU A 60 -17.63 12.24 27.75
C GLU A 60 -18.55 11.15 27.19
N GLU A 61 -19.66 10.90 27.88
CA GLU A 61 -20.71 9.97 27.47
C GLU A 61 -21.42 10.39 26.18
N GLU A 62 -21.70 11.68 26.00
CA GLU A 62 -22.33 12.21 24.79
C GLU A 62 -21.36 12.17 23.60
N LEU A 63 -20.07 12.45 23.82
CA LEU A 63 -19.05 12.30 22.78
C LEU A 63 -18.91 10.85 22.35
N LEU A 64 -18.91 9.92 23.31
CA LEU A 64 -18.86 8.48 23.04
C LEU A 64 -20.10 8.00 22.28
N GLY A 65 -21.28 8.50 22.64
CA GLY A 65 -22.53 8.24 21.92
C GLY A 65 -22.47 8.72 20.46
N LYS A 66 -22.06 9.97 20.23
CA LYS A 66 -21.88 10.54 18.89
C LYS A 66 -20.85 9.78 18.07
N ALA A 67 -19.73 9.40 18.69
CA ALA A 67 -18.70 8.59 18.03
C ALA A 67 -19.26 7.22 17.61
N HIS A 68 -20.01 6.56 18.50
CA HIS A 68 -20.63 5.28 18.20
C HIS A 68 -21.60 5.40 17.02
N GLU A 69 -22.52 6.37 17.05
CA GLU A 69 -23.45 6.64 15.95
C GLU A 69 -22.70 6.87 14.63
N TYR A 70 -21.69 7.75 14.64
CA TYR A 70 -20.85 8.03 13.48
C TYR A 70 -20.21 6.76 12.90
N PHE A 71 -19.57 5.94 13.72
CA PHE A 71 -18.94 4.70 13.26
C PHE A 71 -19.97 3.67 12.79
N THR A 72 -21.15 3.60 13.39
CA THR A 72 -22.21 2.72 12.90
C THR A 72 -22.71 3.13 11.52
N ASP A 73 -22.86 4.43 11.28
CA ASP A 73 -23.30 4.96 9.99
C ASP A 73 -22.21 4.87 8.93
N LEU A 74 -20.96 5.11 9.30
CA LEU A 74 -19.81 4.90 8.42
C LEU A 74 -19.72 3.43 7.99
N ASN A 75 -19.88 2.49 8.93
CA ASN A 75 -19.91 1.06 8.63
C ASN A 75 -21.09 0.67 7.71
N LYS A 76 -22.26 1.30 7.86
CA LYS A 76 -23.40 1.07 6.94
C LYS A 76 -23.04 1.55 5.53
N ARG A 77 -22.52 2.78 5.40
CA ARG A 77 -22.10 3.35 4.11
C ARG A 77 -21.02 2.51 3.44
N GLU A 78 -20.01 2.06 4.18
CA GLU A 78 -18.95 1.19 3.64
C GLU A 78 -19.53 -0.13 3.12
N LYS A 79 -20.44 -0.76 3.86
CA LYS A 79 -21.13 -1.99 3.43
C LYS A 79 -21.94 -1.76 2.15
N GLU A 80 -22.62 -0.63 2.02
CA GLU A 80 -23.37 -0.27 0.82
C GLU A 80 -22.46 -0.07 -0.39
N LEU A 81 -21.36 0.67 -0.24
CA LEU A 81 -20.36 0.84 -1.28
C LEU A 81 -19.74 -0.49 -1.70
N LYS A 82 -19.42 -1.36 -0.74
CA LYS A 82 -18.88 -2.69 -1.03
C LYS A 82 -19.90 -3.55 -1.80
N LYS A 83 -21.18 -3.51 -1.42
CA LYS A 83 -22.26 -4.19 -2.17
C LYS A 83 -22.39 -3.63 -3.58
N ALA A 84 -22.31 -2.31 -3.76
CA ALA A 84 -22.35 -1.66 -5.06
C ALA A 84 -21.16 -2.06 -5.93
N ALA A 85 -19.95 -2.08 -5.37
CA ALA A 85 -18.73 -2.51 -6.04
C ALA A 85 -18.80 -3.98 -6.49
N VAL A 86 -19.31 -4.88 -5.64
CA VAL A 86 -19.53 -6.29 -6.02
C VAL A 86 -20.51 -6.40 -7.18
N LYS A 87 -21.65 -5.70 -7.12
CA LYS A 87 -22.63 -5.68 -8.21
C LYS A 87 -22.02 -5.15 -9.51
N TYR A 88 -21.17 -4.12 -9.42
CA TYR A 88 -20.47 -3.57 -10.58
C TYR A 88 -19.52 -4.59 -11.22
N ILE A 89 -18.69 -5.27 -10.41
CA ILE A 89 -17.81 -6.34 -10.89
C ILE A 89 -18.63 -7.47 -11.54
N GLN A 90 -19.73 -7.88 -10.93
CA GLN A 90 -20.62 -8.89 -11.49
C GLN A 90 -21.18 -8.47 -12.85
N ARG A 91 -21.61 -7.22 -13.02
CA ARG A 91 -22.06 -6.69 -14.32
C ARG A 91 -20.95 -6.77 -15.36
N LEU A 92 -19.73 -6.34 -15.04
CA LEU A 92 -18.59 -6.45 -15.98
C LEU A 92 -18.30 -7.90 -16.35
N THR A 93 -18.37 -8.82 -15.39
CA THR A 93 -18.17 -10.25 -15.67
C THR A 93 -19.25 -10.80 -16.59
N GLU A 94 -20.51 -10.42 -16.39
CA GLU A 94 -21.64 -10.87 -17.20
C GLU A 94 -21.52 -10.35 -18.65
N ILE A 95 -21.15 -9.08 -18.83
CA ILE A 95 -20.90 -8.49 -20.14
C ILE A 95 -19.78 -9.25 -20.87
N ASN A 96 -18.67 -9.52 -20.17
CA ASN A 96 -17.56 -10.27 -20.75
C ASN A 96 -17.93 -11.70 -21.11
N ARG A 97 -18.81 -12.36 -20.34
CA ARG A 97 -19.33 -13.69 -20.66
C ARG A 97 -20.21 -13.69 -21.90
N ARG A 98 -20.94 -12.60 -22.17
CA ARG A 98 -21.78 -12.42 -23.36
C ARG A 98 -21.01 -12.08 -24.64
N GLY A 99 -19.68 -11.95 -24.55
CA GLY A 99 -18.82 -11.66 -25.70
C GLY A 99 -18.11 -10.31 -25.64
N GLY A 100 -18.43 -9.48 -24.64
CA GLY A 100 -17.90 -8.12 -24.52
C GLY A 100 -19.00 -7.07 -24.62
N ASP A 101 -18.58 -5.82 -24.74
CA ASP A 101 -19.45 -4.66 -24.96
C ASP A 101 -20.08 -4.67 -26.36
N LYS A 102 -20.87 -3.64 -26.69
CA LYS A 102 -21.52 -3.44 -27.99
C LYS A 102 -20.54 -3.54 -29.17
N ASP A 103 -19.29 -3.13 -28.96
CA ASP A 103 -18.21 -3.18 -29.96
C ASP A 103 -17.39 -4.48 -29.91
N GLY A 104 -17.75 -5.43 -29.03
CA GLY A 104 -17.06 -6.72 -28.84
C GLY A 104 -15.84 -6.68 -27.91
N PHE A 105 -15.52 -5.53 -27.31
CA PHE A 105 -14.41 -5.42 -26.36
C PHE A 105 -14.77 -5.95 -24.98
N LYS A 106 -13.87 -6.70 -24.35
CA LYS A 106 -14.04 -7.19 -22.98
C LYS A 106 -13.48 -6.18 -21.98
N TYR A 107 -14.21 -5.94 -20.91
CA TYR A 107 -13.81 -5.11 -19.79
C TYR A 107 -12.71 -5.78 -18.96
N VAL A 108 -11.73 -5.01 -18.51
CA VAL A 108 -10.77 -5.50 -17.51
C VAL A 108 -11.48 -5.56 -16.16
N ILE A 109 -11.57 -6.77 -15.60
CA ILE A 109 -12.21 -7.00 -14.30
C ILE A 109 -11.18 -6.77 -13.19
N PRO A 110 -11.40 -5.81 -12.26
CA PRO A 110 -10.53 -5.61 -11.12
C PRO A 110 -10.53 -6.84 -10.21
N ARG A 111 -9.34 -7.27 -9.77
CA ARG A 111 -9.20 -8.43 -8.87
C ARG A 111 -9.74 -8.16 -7.47
N SER A 112 -9.72 -6.91 -7.02
CA SER A 112 -10.11 -6.49 -5.68
C SER A 112 -11.35 -5.60 -5.71
N THR A 113 -12.29 -5.89 -4.82
CA THR A 113 -13.45 -5.01 -4.57
C THR A 113 -13.03 -3.68 -3.98
N LYS A 114 -11.91 -3.64 -3.24
CA LYS A 114 -11.39 -2.41 -2.61
C LYS A 114 -11.05 -1.35 -3.65
N SER A 115 -10.38 -1.71 -4.75
CA SER A 115 -10.01 -0.74 -5.79
C SER A 115 -11.23 -0.16 -6.50
N VAL A 116 -12.30 -0.95 -6.64
CA VAL A 116 -13.58 -0.47 -7.18
C VAL A 116 -14.27 0.49 -6.21
N VAL A 117 -14.30 0.18 -4.91
CA VAL A 117 -14.83 1.08 -3.88
C VAL A 117 -14.06 2.40 -3.86
N ARG A 118 -12.73 2.37 -3.93
CA ARG A 118 -11.89 3.57 -4.01
C ARG A 118 -12.26 4.44 -5.22
N ARG A 119 -12.39 3.84 -6.41
CA ARG A 119 -12.83 4.55 -7.62
C ARG A 119 -14.25 5.13 -7.48
N MET A 120 -15.17 4.40 -6.86
CA MET A 120 -16.53 4.87 -6.61
C MET A 120 -16.54 6.09 -5.67
N LEU A 121 -15.74 6.06 -4.61
CA LEU A 121 -15.56 7.20 -3.70
C LEU A 121 -14.94 8.41 -4.41
N ALA A 122 -13.88 8.21 -5.19
CA ALA A 122 -13.27 9.26 -6.00
C ALA A 122 -14.26 9.88 -7.00
N SER A 123 -15.16 9.08 -7.58
CA SER A 123 -16.18 9.58 -8.52
C SER A 123 -17.34 10.35 -7.85
N GLN A 124 -17.52 10.20 -6.55
CA GLN A 124 -18.59 10.90 -5.81
C GLN A 124 -18.22 12.34 -5.43
N GLY A 125 -17.01 12.81 -5.77
CA GLY A 125 -16.64 14.22 -5.64
C GLY A 125 -16.51 14.73 -4.21
N GLY A 126 -16.37 13.84 -3.22
CA GLY A 126 -15.93 14.24 -1.87
C GLY A 126 -14.41 14.44 -1.83
N ASP A 127 -13.90 15.06 -0.75
CA ASP A 127 -12.49 15.08 -0.33
C ASP A 127 -11.98 13.64 -0.07
N TYR A 128 -12.00 12.81 -1.10
CA TYR A 128 -11.48 11.46 -1.07
C TYR A 128 -9.98 11.57 -1.31
N VAL A 129 -9.25 11.55 -0.21
CA VAL A 129 -7.79 11.49 -0.24
C VAL A 129 -7.39 10.05 -0.53
N ASP A 130 -6.79 9.80 -1.69
CA ASP A 130 -6.29 8.47 -2.05
C ASP A 130 -5.09 8.13 -1.15
N PRO A 131 -5.16 7.11 -0.29
CA PRO A 131 -4.07 6.79 0.63
C PRO A 131 -2.77 6.42 -0.09
N ASP A 132 -2.84 5.92 -1.32
CA ASP A 132 -1.66 5.57 -2.10
C ASP A 132 -1.00 6.83 -2.72
N SER A 133 -1.70 7.96 -2.74
CA SER A 133 -1.18 9.27 -3.18
C SER A 133 -0.61 10.10 -2.04
N LEU A 134 -0.83 9.71 -0.79
CA LEU A 134 -0.31 10.40 0.38
C LEU A 134 1.16 10.05 0.57
N VAL A 135 2.04 10.88 0.02
CA VAL A 135 3.47 10.85 0.34
C VAL A 135 3.67 11.73 1.58
N SER A 136 4.08 11.12 2.70
CA SER A 136 4.44 11.88 3.90
C SER A 136 5.64 12.77 3.61
N THR A 137 5.47 14.09 3.76
CA THR A 137 6.57 15.07 3.71
C THR A 137 7.22 15.28 5.07
N PHE A 138 6.67 14.71 6.15
CA PHE A 138 7.37 14.63 7.43
C PHE A 138 8.48 13.60 7.31
N GLY A 139 9.73 14.08 7.37
CA GLY A 139 10.95 13.29 7.26
C GLY A 139 10.94 12.10 8.21
N GLY A 140 10.73 10.91 7.64
CA GLY A 140 10.66 9.65 8.34
C GLY A 140 10.62 8.53 7.32
N GLU A 141 11.82 8.02 7.01
CA GLU A 141 12.15 6.67 6.54
C GLU A 141 11.26 6.05 5.46
N GLU A 142 11.87 5.88 4.28
CA GLU A 142 11.35 5.18 3.09
C GLU A 142 10.34 4.07 3.41
N VAL A 143 9.05 4.37 3.23
CA VAL A 143 8.05 3.33 3.00
C VAL A 143 8.39 2.73 1.64
N THR A 144 9.24 1.72 1.67
CA THR A 144 9.65 0.93 0.52
C THR A 144 8.37 0.46 -0.17
N GLN A 145 8.24 0.82 -1.45
CA GLN A 145 7.10 0.51 -2.33
C GLN A 145 6.86 -1.01 -2.52
N GLU A 146 7.51 -1.87 -1.76
CA GLU A 146 7.39 -3.33 -1.77
C GLU A 146 6.27 -3.87 -0.86
N GLU A 147 5.66 -3.05 0.00
CA GLU A 147 4.62 -3.54 0.93
C GLU A 147 3.18 -3.51 0.38
N THR A 148 2.93 -2.87 -0.78
CA THR A 148 1.61 -2.81 -1.42
C THR A 148 1.30 -4.00 -2.35
N GLU A 149 2.19 -4.98 -2.48
CA GLU A 149 1.82 -6.25 -3.11
C GLU A 149 1.00 -7.10 -2.13
N ASP A 150 -0.32 -7.12 -2.34
CA ASP A 150 -1.27 -8.20 -2.04
C ASP A 150 -0.61 -9.48 -1.47
N LYS A 151 -0.29 -9.49 -0.17
CA LYS A 151 0.03 -10.71 0.57
C LYS A 151 -1.29 -11.43 0.83
N SER A 152 -1.75 -12.15 -0.19
CA SER A 152 -2.79 -13.16 -0.02
C SER A 152 -2.38 -14.13 1.10
N ASP A 153 -3.19 -14.19 2.15
CA ASP A 153 -3.03 -14.93 3.42
C ASP A 153 -2.96 -16.48 3.29
N TYR A 154 -2.14 -17.02 2.40
CA TYR A 154 -1.86 -18.45 2.37
C TYR A 154 -0.38 -18.71 2.08
N PRO A 155 0.31 -19.55 2.89
CA PRO A 155 1.65 -20.01 2.58
C PRO A 155 1.56 -21.13 1.53
N THR A 156 0.95 -20.86 0.38
CA THR A 156 1.18 -21.68 -0.79
C THR A 156 2.58 -21.33 -1.27
N ARG A 157 3.56 -22.22 -0.99
CA ARG A 157 4.89 -22.16 -1.58
C ARG A 157 4.74 -22.24 -3.10
N LYS A 158 4.44 -21.12 -3.75
CA LYS A 158 4.54 -21.00 -5.20
C LYS A 158 6.01 -21.24 -5.50
N ARG A 159 6.32 -22.40 -6.09
CA ARG A 159 7.65 -22.64 -6.64
C ARG A 159 7.89 -21.51 -7.62
N LYS A 160 8.73 -20.54 -7.27
CA LYS A 160 9.17 -19.49 -8.18
C LYS A 160 9.68 -20.23 -9.41
N ARG A 161 8.93 -20.16 -10.52
CA ARG A 161 9.42 -20.66 -11.80
C ARG A 161 10.64 -19.80 -12.07
N ASN A 162 11.82 -20.41 -11.99
CA ASN A 162 13.03 -19.70 -12.35
C ASN A 162 12.82 -19.15 -13.76
N PRO A 163 13.29 -17.92 -14.05
CA PRO A 163 13.21 -17.38 -15.41
C PRO A 163 13.78 -18.40 -16.38
N ASP A 164 13.15 -18.50 -17.55
CA ASP A 164 13.43 -19.52 -18.56
C ASP A 164 14.84 -19.28 -19.12
N ARG A 165 15.82 -19.84 -18.41
CA ARG A 165 17.23 -19.79 -18.75
C ARG A 165 17.61 -21.20 -19.12
N TYR A 166 18.03 -21.39 -20.36
CA TYR A 166 18.59 -22.66 -20.82
C TYR A 166 19.82 -23.00 -19.98
N LYS A 167 19.78 -24.15 -19.31
CA LYS A 167 20.85 -24.64 -18.40
C LYS A 167 21.70 -25.73 -19.05
N ASP A 168 21.52 -25.91 -20.35
CA ASP A 168 22.05 -26.97 -21.18
C ASP A 168 22.43 -26.47 -22.59
N PHE A 169 22.33 -25.16 -22.83
CA PHE A 169 22.65 -24.57 -24.12
C PHE A 169 24.15 -24.56 -24.39
N TYR A 170 24.96 -24.28 -23.36
CA TYR A 170 26.40 -24.27 -23.49
C TYR A 170 27.03 -25.58 -23.00
N GLN A 171 28.07 -26.03 -23.68
CA GLN A 171 28.79 -27.27 -23.35
C GLN A 171 29.27 -27.29 -21.88
N PHE A 172 29.76 -26.15 -21.36
CA PHE A 172 30.20 -26.05 -19.96
C PHE A 172 29.05 -26.20 -18.94
N GLN A 173 27.81 -25.89 -19.33
CA GLN A 173 26.64 -26.09 -18.47
C GLN A 173 26.25 -27.56 -18.42
N VAL A 174 26.30 -28.24 -19.57
CA VAL A 174 26.04 -29.68 -19.67
C VAL A 174 27.07 -30.47 -18.85
N THR A 175 28.36 -30.16 -19.00
CA THR A 175 29.42 -30.82 -18.22
C THR A 175 29.26 -30.55 -16.72
N LYS A 176 29.02 -29.30 -16.30
CA LYS A 176 28.76 -28.95 -14.90
C LYS A 176 27.54 -29.69 -14.33
N ARG A 177 26.46 -29.82 -15.10
CA ARG A 177 25.26 -30.55 -14.66
C ARG A 177 25.51 -32.05 -14.55
N TRP A 178 26.32 -32.61 -15.45
CA TRP A 178 26.71 -34.02 -15.40
C TRP A 178 27.59 -34.32 -14.19
N THR A 179 28.56 -33.46 -13.87
CA THR A 179 29.40 -33.60 -12.66
C THR A 179 28.58 -33.44 -11.38
N GLU A 180 27.68 -32.46 -11.29
CA GLU A 180 26.78 -32.30 -10.14
C GLU A 180 25.86 -33.52 -9.94
N ASN A 181 25.41 -34.14 -11.02
CA ASN A 181 24.57 -35.35 -10.94
C ASN A 181 25.38 -36.56 -10.48
N ALA A 182 26.60 -36.73 -11.01
CA ALA A 182 27.52 -37.78 -10.55
C ALA A 182 27.87 -37.62 -9.07
N GLU A 183 28.14 -36.40 -8.60
CA GLU A 183 28.37 -36.12 -7.19
C GLU A 183 27.16 -36.43 -6.31
N LYS A 184 25.95 -36.06 -6.75
CA LYS A 184 24.72 -36.40 -6.02
C LYS A 184 24.51 -37.90 -5.96
N PHE A 185 24.78 -38.62 -7.05
CA PHE A 185 24.73 -40.08 -7.08
C PHE A 185 25.73 -40.71 -6.09
N LEU A 186 26.97 -40.21 -6.05
CA LEU A 186 27.97 -40.67 -5.08
C LEU A 186 27.60 -40.34 -3.63
N LYS A 187 27.09 -39.13 -3.36
CA LYS A 187 26.60 -38.74 -2.02
C LYS A 187 25.43 -39.62 -1.56
N ARG A 188 24.49 -39.90 -2.46
CA ARG A 188 23.32 -40.75 -2.18
C ARG A 188 23.70 -42.23 -2.04
N GLY A 189 24.64 -42.71 -2.85
CA GLY A 189 25.22 -44.06 -2.75
C GLY A 189 26.06 -44.26 -1.47
N ARG A 190 26.80 -43.25 -1.02
CA ARG A 190 27.49 -43.27 0.28
C ARG A 190 26.52 -43.31 1.46
N ALA A 191 25.39 -42.60 1.39
CA ALA A 191 24.36 -42.65 2.43
C ALA A 191 23.68 -44.02 2.55
N HIS A 192 23.53 -44.76 1.43
CA HIS A 192 22.95 -46.11 1.44
C HIS A 192 23.90 -47.21 1.93
N LYS A 193 25.23 -47.00 2.00
CA LYS A 193 26.15 -47.98 2.61
C LYS A 193 25.85 -48.23 4.10
N ALA A 194 25.36 -47.22 4.82
CA ALA A 194 24.93 -47.37 6.22
C ALA A 194 23.66 -48.23 6.40
N LEU A 195 22.89 -48.47 5.32
CA LEU A 195 21.72 -49.36 5.34
C LEU A 195 22.07 -50.82 5.02
N PHE A 196 23.29 -51.09 4.52
CA PHE A 196 23.79 -52.45 4.23
C PHE A 196 24.71 -53.01 5.32
N GLU A 197 25.07 -52.23 6.34
CA GLU A 197 25.53 -52.81 7.61
C GLU A 197 24.32 -53.47 8.28
N ALA A 198 24.16 -54.76 8.02
CA ALA A 198 23.03 -55.57 8.44
C ALA A 198 22.84 -55.51 9.98
N LYS A 199 21.80 -54.80 10.44
CA LYS A 199 21.25 -54.99 11.78
C LYS A 199 20.78 -56.45 11.89
N LYS A 200 21.57 -57.32 12.53
CA LYS A 200 21.13 -58.64 13.01
C LYS A 200 19.89 -58.45 13.88
N HIS A 201 18.69 -58.65 13.34
CA HIS A 201 17.47 -58.70 14.14
C HIS A 201 17.43 -60.01 14.93
N GLN A 202 17.77 -59.94 16.22
CA GLN A 202 17.44 -60.99 17.18
C GLN A 202 15.92 -61.02 17.37
N ARG A 203 15.27 -62.08 16.89
CA ARG A 203 13.87 -62.36 17.20
C ARG A 203 13.81 -62.90 18.63
N SER A 204 13.21 -62.16 19.56
CA SER A 204 12.94 -62.66 20.90
C SER A 204 11.78 -63.66 20.86
N ILE A 205 12.05 -64.92 21.17
CA ILE A 205 11.05 -65.96 21.35
C ILE A 205 10.37 -65.72 22.71
N ARG A 206 9.06 -65.41 22.71
CA ARG A 206 8.25 -65.42 23.94
C ARG A 206 7.94 -66.87 24.30
N LYS A 207 8.16 -67.24 25.57
CA LYS A 207 7.82 -68.56 26.12
C LYS A 207 6.32 -68.65 26.40
N LEU A 208 5.79 -69.87 26.21
CA LEU A 208 4.44 -70.34 26.56
C LEU A 208 4.08 -70.04 28.02
#